data_AF-A0A2J8QYP0-F1
#
_entry.id   AF-A0A2J8QYP0-F1
#
_cell.length_a   1.000
_cell.length_b   1.000
_cell.length_c   1.000
_cell.angle_alpha   90.00
_cell.angle_beta   90.00
_cell.angle_gamma   90.00
#
_symmetry.space_group_name_H-M   'P 1'
#
loop_
_entity.id
_entity.type
_entity.pdbx_description
1 polymer ?
#
loop_
_entity_poly.entity_id
_entity_poly.type
_entity_poly.pdbx_seq_one_letter_code
_entity_poly.pdbx_strand_id
1 'polypeptide(L)'
;MSLHGKRKEIYKYEAPWTVYAMNWSVRPDKRFRLALGSFVEEYNNKVGETETRLECLLNNNKNSDFCAPLTSFDWNEVDPYLLGTSSIDTTCTIWGLETGQVLGRVNLVSGHVKTQLIAHDKEVYDIAFSRAGGGRDMFASVGADGSVRMFDLRHLEHSTIIYEDPQHHPLLRLCWNKQDPNYLATMAMDGMEVVILDVRVPCTPVA
;
A
#
# COMPACT_ATOMS: atom_id res chain seq x y z
N MET A 1 -10.09 -4.98 -44.76
CA MET A 1 -9.33 -4.90 -43.49
C MET A 1 -10.33 -4.70 -42.37
N SER A 2 -10.49 -5.69 -41.49
CA SER A 2 -11.56 -5.70 -40.48
C SER A 2 -11.19 -4.86 -39.25
N LEU A 3 -11.95 -3.80 -39.01
CA LEU A 3 -11.99 -3.05 -37.75
C LEU A 3 -12.79 -3.86 -36.72
N HIS A 4 -12.15 -4.84 -36.08
CA HIS A 4 -12.73 -5.45 -34.88
C HIS A 4 -12.62 -4.44 -33.73
N GLY A 5 -13.72 -3.73 -33.46
CA GLY A 5 -13.85 -2.93 -32.25
C GLY A 5 -13.65 -3.82 -31.03
N LYS A 6 -12.65 -3.51 -30.20
CA LYS A 6 -12.45 -4.22 -28.92
C LYS A 6 -13.75 -4.14 -28.12
N ARG A 7 -14.39 -5.28 -27.88
CA ARG A 7 -15.56 -5.39 -27.01
C ARG A 7 -15.13 -4.95 -25.61
N LYS A 8 -15.90 -4.05 -24.99
CA LYS A 8 -15.65 -3.65 -23.60
C LYS A 8 -15.98 -4.85 -22.71
N GLU A 9 -14.98 -5.36 -22.01
CA GLU A 9 -15.11 -6.46 -21.05
C GLU A 9 -15.29 -5.84 -19.66
N ILE A 10 -16.38 -6.21 -18.96
CA ILE A 10 -16.66 -5.77 -17.59
C ILE A 10 -16.57 -7.02 -16.70
N TYR A 11 -15.69 -7.00 -15.70
CA TYR A 11 -15.50 -8.09 -14.74
C TYR A 11 -16.03 -7.65 -13.37
N LYS A 12 -16.68 -8.57 -12.64
CA LYS A 12 -17.22 -8.33 -11.30
C LYS A 12 -16.69 -9.38 -10.33
N TYR A 13 -16.15 -8.94 -9.19
CA TYR A 13 -15.83 -9.79 -8.04
C TYR A 13 -16.76 -9.40 -6.89
N GLU A 14 -17.40 -10.40 -6.27
CA GLU A 14 -18.21 -10.21 -5.07
C GLU A 14 -17.40 -10.71 -3.86
N ALA A 15 -16.77 -9.77 -3.15
CA ALA A 15 -16.05 -10.08 -1.92
C ALA A 15 -17.06 -10.48 -0.82
N PRO A 16 -16.77 -11.50 0.00
CA PRO A 16 -17.64 -11.89 1.11
C PRO A 16 -17.49 -10.97 2.34
N TRP A 17 -16.71 -9.89 2.22
CA TRP A 17 -16.48 -8.85 3.22
C TRP A 17 -16.52 -7.46 2.56
N THR A 18 -16.68 -6.42 3.38
CA THR A 18 -16.60 -5.02 2.92
C THR A 18 -15.20 -4.72 2.39
N VAL A 19 -15.11 -4.36 1.11
CA VAL A 19 -13.86 -3.90 0.47
C VAL A 19 -13.66 -2.43 0.84
N TYR A 20 -12.56 -2.12 1.52
CA TYR A 20 -12.24 -0.76 1.98
C TYR A 20 -11.14 -0.11 1.15
N ALA A 21 -10.23 -0.90 0.58
CA ALA A 21 -9.14 -0.42 -0.27
C ALA A 21 -8.87 -1.39 -1.42
N MET A 22 -8.37 -0.90 -2.55
CA MET A 22 -8.01 -1.71 -3.72
C MET A 22 -6.81 -1.10 -4.46
N ASN A 23 -5.88 -1.92 -4.96
CA ASN A 23 -4.76 -1.46 -5.78
C ASN A 23 -4.29 -2.55 -6.76
N TRP A 24 -3.89 -2.14 -7.96
CA TRP A 24 -3.47 -3.03 -9.03
C TRP A 24 -2.05 -3.53 -8.80
N SER A 25 -1.84 -4.82 -9.07
CA SER A 25 -0.48 -5.35 -9.16
C SER A 25 0.21 -4.77 -10.40
N VAL A 26 1.46 -4.39 -10.22
CA VAL A 26 2.33 -3.82 -11.27
C VAL A 26 3.02 -4.88 -12.13
N ARG A 27 2.68 -6.16 -11.93
CA ARG A 27 3.26 -7.30 -12.66
C ARG A 27 2.84 -7.31 -14.15
N PRO A 28 3.78 -7.20 -15.11
CA PRO A 28 3.44 -7.24 -16.54
C PRO A 28 2.88 -8.60 -16.99
N ASP A 29 3.25 -9.69 -16.31
CA ASP A 29 2.84 -11.05 -16.64
C ASP A 29 1.43 -11.41 -16.12
N LYS A 30 0.84 -10.55 -15.27
CA LYS A 30 -0.46 -10.77 -14.63
C LYS A 30 -1.42 -9.64 -14.98
N ARG A 31 -2.10 -9.79 -16.13
CA ARG A 31 -3.02 -8.77 -16.70
C ARG A 31 -4.11 -8.29 -15.72
N PHE A 32 -4.65 -9.18 -14.89
CA PHE A 32 -5.75 -8.88 -13.96
C PHE A 32 -5.43 -9.37 -12.56
N ARG A 33 -4.51 -8.70 -11.88
CA ARG A 33 -4.17 -8.99 -10.48
C ARG A 33 -4.40 -7.75 -9.63
N LEU A 34 -5.29 -7.88 -8.65
CA LEU A 34 -5.71 -6.81 -7.77
C LEU A 34 -5.49 -7.29 -6.33
N ALA A 35 -4.95 -6.43 -5.47
CA ALA A 35 -5.03 -6.61 -4.03
C ALA A 35 -6.26 -5.86 -3.51
N LEU A 36 -6.89 -6.41 -2.48
CA LEU A 36 -8.06 -5.84 -1.82
C LEU A 36 -7.78 -5.78 -0.32
N GLY A 37 -7.98 -4.62 0.29
CA GLY A 37 -8.02 -4.43 1.73
C GLY A 37 -9.46 -4.56 2.22
N SER A 38 -9.67 -5.33 3.29
CA SER A 38 -10.99 -5.55 3.87
C SER A 38 -11.08 -5.00 5.29
N PHE A 39 -12.30 -4.66 5.70
CA PHE A 39 -12.65 -4.47 7.10
C PHE A 39 -13.72 -5.51 7.44
N VAL A 40 -13.44 -6.35 8.43
CA VAL A 40 -14.29 -7.49 8.78
C VAL A 40 -14.61 -7.42 10.28
N GLU A 41 -15.86 -7.08 10.61
CA GLU A 41 -16.35 -7.08 12.00
C GLU A 41 -16.69 -8.49 12.51
N GLU A 42 -16.86 -9.50 11.62
CA GLU A 42 -17.16 -10.88 12.00
C GLU A 42 -16.46 -11.94 11.12
N TYR A 43 -15.86 -12.94 11.78
CA TYR A 43 -15.17 -14.06 11.13
C TYR A 43 -16.16 -15.08 10.54
N ASN A 44 -16.34 -15.06 9.21
CA ASN A 44 -16.62 -16.27 8.44
C ASN A 44 -16.30 -16.04 6.96
N ASN A 45 -15.14 -16.53 6.52
CA ASN A 45 -14.77 -16.52 5.10
C ASN A 45 -15.56 -17.61 4.35
N LYS A 46 -16.46 -17.22 3.45
CA LYS A 46 -17.06 -18.13 2.47
C LYS A 46 -16.47 -17.88 1.08
N VAL A 47 -15.87 -18.91 0.50
CA VAL A 47 -15.36 -18.86 -0.89
C VAL A 47 -16.51 -19.29 -1.81
N GLY A 48 -17.04 -18.33 -2.57
CA GLY A 48 -17.96 -18.60 -3.67
C GLY A 48 -17.20 -18.82 -4.98
N GLU A 49 -17.73 -19.68 -5.85
CA GLU A 49 -17.24 -19.81 -7.23
C GLU A 49 -17.54 -18.51 -8.00
N THR A 50 -16.50 -17.70 -8.22
CA THR A 50 -16.52 -16.56 -9.14
C THR A 50 -15.42 -16.73 -10.17
N GLU A 51 -15.54 -16.08 -11.34
CA GLU A 51 -14.51 -16.12 -12.40
C GLU A 51 -13.14 -15.59 -11.92
N THR A 52 -13.14 -14.80 -10.84
CA THR A 52 -11.96 -14.29 -10.14
C THR A 52 -11.56 -15.19 -8.98
N ARG A 53 -10.28 -15.56 -8.90
CA ARG A 53 -9.75 -16.47 -7.88
C ARG A 53 -8.93 -15.71 -6.84
N LEU A 54 -9.22 -15.92 -5.56
CA LEU A 54 -8.34 -15.48 -4.46
C LEU A 54 -6.98 -16.19 -4.58
N GLU A 55 -5.91 -15.42 -4.80
CA GLU A 55 -4.53 -15.97 -4.92
C GLU A 55 -3.84 -16.14 -3.56
N CYS A 56 -4.05 -15.23 -2.61
CA CYS A 56 -3.38 -15.21 -1.31
C CYS A 56 -4.19 -14.41 -0.27
N LEU A 57 -4.17 -14.84 0.99
CA LEU A 57 -4.66 -14.07 2.13
C LEU A 57 -3.46 -13.58 2.95
N LEU A 58 -3.30 -12.26 3.08
CA LEU A 58 -2.29 -11.64 3.94
C LEU A 58 -2.93 -11.33 5.29
N ASN A 59 -2.55 -12.10 6.31
CA ASN A 59 -3.04 -11.91 7.66
C ASN A 59 -1.87 -12.01 8.66
N ASN A 60 -1.67 -10.94 9.42
CA ASN A 60 -0.61 -10.84 10.43
C ASN A 60 -1.10 -11.37 11.78
N ASN A 61 -2.39 -11.61 11.90
CA ASN A 61 -3.01 -12.03 13.13
C ASN A 61 -3.44 -13.51 13.05
N LYS A 62 -2.59 -14.39 13.58
CA LYS A 62 -2.86 -15.83 13.63
C LYS A 62 -3.59 -16.28 14.90
N ASN A 63 -3.69 -15.41 15.93
CA ASN A 63 -4.03 -15.81 17.30
C ASN A 63 -4.97 -14.86 18.07
N SER A 64 -5.39 -13.71 17.54
CA SER A 64 -6.33 -12.81 18.23
C SER A 64 -7.50 -12.40 17.35
N ASP A 65 -8.62 -12.08 18.00
CA ASP A 65 -9.88 -11.71 17.34
C ASP A 65 -9.88 -10.27 16.78
N PHE A 66 -8.77 -9.52 16.95
CA PHE A 66 -8.70 -8.10 16.59
C PHE A 66 -7.52 -7.80 15.65
N CYS A 67 -7.83 -7.47 14.40
CA CYS A 67 -6.89 -6.89 13.44
C CYS A 67 -7.28 -5.43 13.23
N ALA A 68 -6.36 -4.50 13.47
CA ALA A 68 -6.63 -3.09 13.22
C ALA A 68 -6.88 -2.86 11.71
N PRO A 69 -7.88 -2.03 11.34
CA PRO A 69 -8.22 -1.78 9.96
C PRO A 69 -7.02 -1.19 9.20
N LEU A 70 -6.77 -1.75 8.02
CA LEU A 70 -5.81 -1.21 7.08
C LEU A 70 -6.38 0.05 6.44
N THR A 71 -5.56 1.10 6.40
CA THR A 71 -5.96 2.42 5.90
C THR A 71 -5.53 2.65 4.45
N SER A 72 -4.43 2.04 4.05
CA SER A 72 -3.90 2.08 2.69
C SER A 72 -2.94 0.92 2.43
N PHE A 73 -2.61 0.71 1.16
CA PHE A 73 -1.56 -0.21 0.76
C PHE A 73 -1.01 0.13 -0.63
N ASP A 74 0.25 -0.20 -0.85
CA ASP A 74 0.94 0.07 -2.10
C ASP A 74 1.85 -1.08 -2.53
N TRP A 75 1.92 -1.30 -3.83
CA TRP A 75 2.80 -2.29 -4.43
C TRP A 75 4.13 -1.65 -4.76
N ASN A 76 5.23 -2.34 -4.45
CA ASN A 76 6.51 -1.86 -4.91
C ASN A 76 6.61 -2.01 -6.44
N GLU A 77 6.85 -0.89 -7.13
CA GLU A 77 6.93 -0.85 -8.60
C GLU A 77 8.15 -1.58 -9.19
N VAL A 78 9.20 -1.78 -8.39
CA VAL A 78 10.47 -2.41 -8.81
C VAL A 78 10.51 -3.90 -8.43
N ASP A 79 10.07 -4.23 -7.21
CA ASP A 79 9.99 -5.59 -6.70
C ASP A 79 8.52 -5.97 -6.44
N PRO A 80 7.80 -6.54 -7.44
CA PRO A 80 6.37 -6.80 -7.36
C PRO A 80 6.00 -7.94 -6.38
N TYR A 81 6.97 -8.47 -5.65
CA TYR A 81 6.79 -9.38 -4.54
C TYR A 81 6.71 -8.65 -3.20
N LEU A 82 6.86 -7.33 -3.18
CA LEU A 82 6.70 -6.50 -1.99
C LEU A 82 5.40 -5.70 -2.04
N LEU A 83 4.69 -5.71 -0.92
CA LEU A 83 3.49 -4.92 -0.66
C LEU A 83 3.64 -4.23 0.69
N GLY A 84 3.31 -2.95 0.77
CA GLY A 84 3.26 -2.20 2.01
C GLY A 84 1.82 -1.95 2.39
N THR A 85 1.48 -2.05 3.68
CA THR A 85 0.15 -1.75 4.21
C THR A 85 0.29 -0.84 5.43
N SER A 86 -0.56 0.18 5.54
CA SER A 86 -0.67 1.05 6.72
C SER A 86 -1.91 0.73 7.53
N SER A 87 -1.90 1.04 8.82
CA SER A 87 -2.98 0.71 9.76
C SER A 87 -3.21 1.84 10.77
N ILE A 88 -4.42 1.87 11.34
CA ILE A 88 -4.74 2.79 12.45
C ILE A 88 -3.98 2.43 13.74
N ASP A 89 -3.43 1.22 13.86
CA ASP A 89 -2.63 0.81 15.03
C ASP A 89 -1.21 1.39 15.06
N THR A 90 -0.98 2.50 14.34
CA THR A 90 0.30 3.20 14.19
C THR A 90 1.35 2.47 13.34
N THR A 91 1.05 1.27 12.83
CA THR A 91 2.04 0.45 12.13
C THR A 91 1.97 0.51 10.61
N CYS A 92 3.14 0.34 9.99
CA CYS A 92 3.27 -0.10 8.60
C CYS A 92 3.78 -1.54 8.59
N THR A 93 3.18 -2.38 7.76
CA THR A 93 3.62 -3.76 7.53
C THR A 93 4.07 -3.93 6.09
N ILE A 94 5.25 -4.51 5.90
CA ILE A 94 5.79 -4.87 4.59
C ILE A 94 5.70 -6.37 4.43
N TRP A 95 5.05 -6.80 3.37
CA TRP A 95 4.77 -8.18 3.04
C TRP A 95 5.69 -8.66 1.93
N GLY A 96 6.26 -9.85 2.11
CA GLY A 96 6.91 -10.61 1.05
C GLY A 96 5.92 -11.62 0.46
N LEU A 97 5.80 -11.64 -0.86
CA LEU A 97 5.01 -12.62 -1.59
C LEU A 97 5.92 -13.63 -2.25
N GLU A 98 5.62 -14.91 -2.07
CA GLU A 98 6.33 -16.00 -2.70
C GLU A 98 5.37 -16.73 -3.64
N THR A 99 5.77 -16.87 -4.90
CA THR A 99 5.09 -17.76 -5.84
C THR A 99 5.69 -19.15 -5.69
N GLY A 100 4.90 -20.12 -5.21
CA GLY A 100 5.33 -21.52 -5.21
C GLY A 100 5.68 -21.98 -6.64
N GLN A 101 6.84 -22.61 -6.83
CA GLN A 101 7.17 -23.23 -8.12
C GLN A 101 6.28 -24.45 -8.38
N VAL A 102 5.96 -24.66 -9.66
CA VAL A 102 4.97 -25.62 -10.15
C VAL A 102 5.40 -27.06 -9.90
N LEU A 103 4.77 -27.70 -8.91
CA LEU A 103 4.52 -29.15 -8.91
C LEU A 103 3.00 -29.35 -8.73
N GLY A 104 2.24 -29.11 -9.82
CA GLY A 104 0.82 -29.49 -9.90
C GLY A 104 -0.19 -28.38 -9.64
N ARG A 105 -0.75 -27.86 -10.74
CA ARG A 105 -2.08 -27.21 -10.91
C ARG A 105 -2.57 -26.07 -9.99
N VAL A 106 -1.79 -25.53 -9.06
CA VAL A 106 -2.13 -24.24 -8.44
C VAL A 106 -0.87 -23.42 -8.18
N ASN A 107 -0.79 -22.22 -8.77
CA ASN A 107 0.16 -21.21 -8.30
C ASN A 107 -0.36 -20.67 -6.96
N LEU A 108 -0.09 -21.36 -5.85
CA LEU A 108 -0.33 -20.76 -4.55
C LEU A 108 0.68 -19.62 -4.40
N VAL A 109 0.17 -18.42 -4.20
CA VAL A 109 0.96 -17.30 -3.71
C VAL A 109 0.83 -17.36 -2.19
N SER A 110 1.94 -17.52 -1.49
CA SER A 110 1.99 -17.35 -0.03
C SER A 110 2.54 -15.98 0.29
N GLY A 111 2.00 -15.35 1.32
CA GLY A 111 2.53 -14.10 1.85
C GLY A 111 3.07 -14.31 3.25
N HIS A 112 4.17 -13.63 3.56
CA HIS A 112 4.72 -13.56 4.90
C HIS A 112 5.00 -12.10 5.27
N VAL A 113 4.96 -11.80 6.56
CA VAL A 113 5.40 -10.51 7.07
C VAL A 113 6.90 -10.46 6.95
N LYS A 114 7.42 -9.56 6.10
CA LYS A 114 8.84 -9.28 5.98
C LYS A 114 9.30 -8.40 7.13
N THR A 115 8.50 -7.38 7.45
CA THR A 115 8.70 -6.52 8.61
C THR A 115 7.40 -5.84 9.00
N GLN A 116 7.27 -5.48 10.27
CA GLN A 116 6.23 -4.61 10.78
C GLN A 116 6.90 -3.61 11.73
N LEU A 117 6.57 -2.33 11.57
CA LEU A 117 7.18 -1.26 12.35
C LEU A 117 6.16 -0.22 12.75
N ILE A 118 6.39 0.42 13.90
CA ILE A 118 5.67 1.61 14.33
C ILE A 118 6.15 2.76 13.46
N ALA A 119 5.28 3.24 12.57
CA ALA A 119 5.65 4.26 11.59
C ALA A 119 5.45 5.66 12.17
N HIS A 120 4.33 5.86 12.85
CA HIS A 120 3.92 7.13 13.46
C HIS A 120 3.58 6.92 14.94
N ASP A 121 3.40 8.00 15.70
CA ASP A 121 2.92 7.93 17.10
C ASP A 121 1.38 7.95 17.21
N LYS A 122 0.70 8.14 16.08
CA LYS A 122 -0.75 8.05 15.88
C LYS A 122 -1.09 7.23 14.63
N GLU A 123 -2.36 7.17 14.26
CA GLU A 123 -2.88 6.40 13.13
C GLU A 123 -2.11 6.73 11.84
N VAL A 124 -1.76 5.70 11.05
CA VAL A 124 -1.16 5.88 9.73
C VAL A 124 -2.27 5.87 8.70
N TYR A 125 -2.32 6.85 7.82
CA TYR A 125 -3.40 7.00 6.84
C TYR A 125 -3.02 6.64 5.41
N ASP A 126 -1.75 6.73 5.06
CA ASP A 126 -1.28 6.33 3.74
C ASP A 126 0.15 5.81 3.77
N ILE A 127 0.48 4.99 2.78
CA ILE A 127 1.81 4.44 2.53
C ILE A 127 2.04 4.40 1.02
N ALA A 128 3.22 4.81 0.55
CA ALA A 128 3.61 4.56 -0.83
C ALA A 128 5.11 4.31 -1.00
N PHE A 129 5.44 3.31 -1.82
CA PHE A 129 6.80 3.04 -2.23
C PHE A 129 7.32 4.16 -3.12
N SER A 130 8.54 4.60 -2.82
CA SER A 130 9.26 5.54 -3.64
C SER A 130 9.99 4.81 -4.75
N ARG A 131 10.15 5.45 -5.91
CA ARG A 131 11.10 5.01 -6.95
C ARG A 131 12.50 5.56 -6.73
N ALA A 132 12.71 6.42 -5.74
CA ALA A 132 14.02 6.99 -5.41
C ALA A 132 15.01 5.89 -4.99
N GLY A 133 16.31 6.13 -5.22
CA GLY A 133 17.38 5.23 -4.76
C GLY A 133 17.31 3.80 -5.33
N GLY A 134 16.73 3.62 -6.51
CA GLY A 134 16.51 2.29 -7.13
C GLY A 134 15.16 1.66 -6.81
N GLY A 135 14.32 2.32 -6.00
CA GLY A 135 12.89 2.07 -5.84
C GLY A 135 12.47 0.81 -5.08
N ARG A 136 13.43 -0.04 -4.71
CA ARG A 136 13.16 -1.30 -4.01
C ARG A 136 13.00 -1.12 -2.50
N ASP A 137 13.80 -0.23 -1.92
CA ASP A 137 14.00 -0.21 -0.47
C ASP A 137 13.37 1.01 0.22
N MET A 138 12.82 1.97 -0.51
CA MET A 138 12.33 3.22 0.06
C MET A 138 10.81 3.32 0.01
N PHE A 139 10.18 3.73 1.10
CA PHE A 139 8.78 4.11 1.13
C PHE A 139 8.54 5.32 2.05
N ALA A 140 7.40 5.96 1.88
CA ALA A 140 6.94 7.02 2.78
C ALA A 140 5.56 6.66 3.35
N SER A 141 5.25 7.24 4.51
CA SER A 141 3.93 7.20 5.13
C SER A 141 3.52 8.57 5.65
N VAL A 142 2.20 8.76 5.79
CA VAL A 142 1.60 9.91 6.47
C VAL A 142 0.62 9.45 7.53
N GLY A 143 0.43 10.25 8.57
CA GLY A 143 -0.45 9.90 9.68
C GLY A 143 -1.14 11.07 10.36
N ALA A 144 -1.93 10.73 11.38
CA ALA A 144 -2.66 11.65 12.23
C ALA A 144 -1.77 12.51 13.13
N ASP A 145 -0.48 12.23 13.15
CA ASP A 145 0.55 13.05 13.79
C ASP A 145 0.95 14.27 12.97
N GLY A 146 0.43 14.40 11.74
CA GLY A 146 0.70 15.52 10.85
C GLY A 146 2.05 15.46 10.18
N SER A 147 2.72 14.31 10.17
CA SER A 147 4.05 14.15 9.56
C SER A 147 4.04 13.30 8.30
N VAL A 148 4.98 13.59 7.40
CA VAL A 148 5.42 12.68 6.34
C VAL A 148 6.75 12.08 6.79
N ARG A 149 6.80 10.74 6.86
CA ARG A 149 8.00 10.00 7.26
C ARG A 149 8.49 9.12 6.12
N MET A 150 9.80 9.08 5.94
CA MET A 150 10.47 8.26 4.94
C MET A 150 11.27 7.16 5.62
N PHE A 151 11.23 5.95 5.05
CA PHE A 151 11.82 4.74 5.61
C PHE A 151 12.69 4.05 4.56
N ASP A 152 13.83 3.52 5.00
CA ASP A 152 14.68 2.61 4.21
C ASP A 152 14.54 1.19 4.78
N LEU A 153 14.03 0.26 3.97
CA LEU A 153 13.85 -1.16 4.32
C LEU A 153 15.15 -1.86 4.75
N ARG A 154 16.31 -1.31 4.41
CA ARG A 154 17.62 -1.81 4.84
C ARG A 154 18.04 -1.27 6.21
N HIS A 155 17.45 -0.14 6.64
CA HIS A 155 17.82 0.60 7.86
C HIS A 155 16.56 1.02 8.64
N LEU A 156 15.72 0.04 8.99
CA LEU A 156 14.42 0.28 9.63
C LEU A 156 14.48 0.80 11.07
N GLU A 157 15.67 0.85 11.66
CA GLU A 157 15.88 1.40 13.00
C GLU A 157 15.68 2.93 13.05
N HIS A 158 15.75 3.59 11.89
CA HIS A 158 15.58 5.03 11.77
C HIS A 158 14.61 5.38 10.64
N SER A 159 13.59 6.16 10.96
CA SER A 159 12.80 6.90 9.98
C SER A 159 13.29 8.33 9.89
N THR A 160 13.07 8.98 8.74
CA THR A 160 13.36 10.39 8.54
C THR A 160 12.05 11.14 8.41
N ILE A 161 11.77 12.10 9.29
CA ILE A 161 10.67 13.04 9.11
C ILE A 161 11.10 14.02 8.01
N ILE A 162 10.40 14.02 6.89
CA ILE A 162 10.73 14.88 5.73
C ILE A 162 9.82 16.11 5.64
N TYR A 163 8.65 16.07 6.30
CA TYR A 163 7.74 17.19 6.46
C TYR A 163 6.89 17.00 7.71
N GLU A 164 6.52 18.10 8.34
CA GLU A 164 5.57 18.15 9.44
C GLU A 164 4.68 19.37 9.23
N ASP A 165 3.37 19.17 9.35
CA ASP A 165 2.40 20.26 9.27
C ASP A 165 2.61 21.23 10.45
N PRO A 166 2.76 22.55 10.22
CA PRO A 166 3.01 23.51 11.29
C PRO A 166 1.90 23.58 12.36
N GLN A 167 0.69 23.16 12.01
CA GLN A 167 -0.45 23.12 12.91
C GLN A 167 -0.74 21.68 13.41
N HIS A 168 0.12 20.72 13.04
CA HIS A 168 -0.02 19.29 13.29
C HIS A 168 -1.38 18.74 12.85
N HIS A 169 -1.95 19.29 11.78
CA HIS A 169 -3.14 18.72 11.18
C HIS A 169 -2.82 17.34 10.59
N PRO A 170 -3.72 16.35 10.75
CA PRO A 170 -3.53 15.03 10.18
C PRO A 170 -3.24 15.06 8.67
N LEU A 171 -2.22 14.35 8.21
CA LEU A 171 -1.93 14.22 6.78
C LEU A 171 -2.59 12.96 6.23
N LEU A 172 -3.42 13.11 5.20
CA LEU A 172 -4.35 12.06 4.78
C LEU A 172 -3.83 11.18 3.64
N ARG A 173 -3.07 11.76 2.71
CA ARG A 173 -2.58 11.09 1.50
C ARG A 173 -1.20 11.56 1.12
N LEU A 174 -0.45 10.69 0.45
CA LEU A 174 0.81 11.05 -0.18
C LEU A 174 0.87 10.47 -1.60
N CYS A 175 1.49 11.20 -2.52
CA CYS A 175 1.66 10.73 -3.90
C CYS A 175 3.02 11.15 -4.45
N TRP A 176 3.80 10.16 -4.89
CA TRP A 176 5.07 10.40 -5.56
C TRP A 176 4.84 10.93 -6.98
N ASN A 177 5.62 11.94 -7.37
CA ASN A 177 5.69 12.35 -8.76
C ASN A 177 6.27 11.21 -9.60
N LYS A 178 5.50 10.75 -10.60
CA LYS A 178 5.85 9.60 -11.44
C LYS A 178 6.93 9.90 -12.49
N GLN A 179 7.21 11.18 -12.77
CA GLN A 179 8.25 11.62 -13.70
C GLN A 179 9.56 11.93 -12.98
N ASP A 180 9.49 12.53 -11.78
CA ASP A 180 10.66 12.86 -10.97
C ASP A 180 10.46 12.35 -9.53
N PRO A 181 11.20 11.28 -9.12
CA PRO A 181 11.02 10.65 -7.81
C PRO A 181 11.50 11.51 -6.63
N ASN A 182 12.09 12.68 -6.88
CA ASN A 182 12.48 13.61 -5.81
C ASN A 182 11.30 14.41 -5.27
N TYR A 183 10.15 14.40 -5.95
CA TYR A 183 8.97 15.16 -5.52
C TYR A 183 7.87 14.26 -4.98
N LEU A 184 7.29 14.71 -3.87
CA LEU A 184 6.13 14.09 -3.21
C LEU A 184 5.09 15.16 -2.93
N ALA A 185 3.82 14.86 -3.20
CA ALA A 185 2.70 15.70 -2.78
C ALA A 185 1.99 15.10 -1.56
N THR A 186 1.51 15.93 -0.64
CA THR A 186 0.66 15.53 0.49
C THR A 186 -0.46 16.55 0.74
N MET A 187 -1.49 16.13 1.46
CA MET A 187 -2.65 16.96 1.82
C MET A 187 -3.04 16.74 3.28
N ALA A 188 -3.36 17.84 3.97
CA ALA A 188 -3.85 17.81 5.34
C ALA A 188 -5.37 17.62 5.39
N MET A 189 -5.85 17.08 6.51
CA MET A 189 -7.26 17.02 6.84
C MET A 189 -7.83 18.43 6.97
N ASP A 190 -8.96 18.68 6.33
CA ASP A 190 -9.64 19.97 6.25
C ASP A 190 -8.79 21.12 5.65
N GLY A 191 -7.62 20.79 5.07
CA GLY A 191 -6.77 21.72 4.34
C GLY A 191 -7.34 22.02 2.95
N MET A 192 -7.23 23.28 2.52
CA MET A 192 -7.58 23.70 1.16
C MET A 192 -6.37 23.72 0.21
N GLU A 193 -5.22 23.21 0.67
CA GLU A 193 -3.92 23.29 0.01
C GLU A 193 -3.32 21.89 -0.17
N VAL A 194 -2.49 21.75 -1.21
CA VAL A 194 -1.67 20.57 -1.46
C VAL A 194 -0.22 21.00 -1.31
N VAL A 195 0.53 20.32 -0.46
CA VAL A 195 1.94 20.61 -0.21
C VAL A 195 2.80 19.76 -1.13
N ILE A 196 3.70 20.41 -1.88
CA ILE A 196 4.69 19.71 -2.71
C ILE A 196 6.06 19.80 -2.07
N LEU A 197 6.68 18.65 -1.84
CA LEU A 197 7.93 18.46 -1.13
C LEU A 197 9.02 18.00 -2.10
N ASP A 198 10.21 18.56 -2.00
CA ASP A 198 11.43 17.99 -2.56
C ASP A 198 12.14 17.21 -1.45
N VAL A 199 12.15 15.89 -1.55
CA VAL A 199 12.65 15.02 -0.47
C VAL A 199 14.16 15.13 -0.26
N ARG A 200 14.88 15.82 -1.15
CA ARG A 200 16.31 16.12 -1.00
C ARG A 200 16.57 17.33 -0.10
N VAL A 201 15.55 18.17 0.09
CA VAL A 201 15.61 19.39 0.92
C VAL A 201 14.51 19.30 1.99
N PRO A 202 14.70 18.46 3.03
CA PRO A 202 13.67 18.22 4.03
C PRO A 202 13.25 19.51 4.75
N CYS A 203 12.02 19.53 5.25
CA CYS A 203 11.41 20.61 6.03
C CYS A 203 11.17 21.94 5.27
N THR A 204 11.39 22.01 3.95
CA THR A 204 11.07 23.20 3.14
C THR A 204 10.14 22.82 1.98
N PRO A 205 8.87 23.22 2.00
CA PRO A 205 7.97 23.07 0.85
C PRO A 205 8.49 23.81 -0.38
N VAL A 206 8.29 23.25 -1.58
CA VAL A 206 8.77 23.84 -2.83
C VAL A 206 7.74 24.78 -3.48
N ALA A 207 6.44 24.57 -3.22
CA ALA A 207 5.35 25.40 -3.71
C ALA A 207 4.10 25.25 -2.84
#